data_AF-A0AAU4IMC2-F1
#
_entry.id   AF-A0AAU4IMC2-F1
#
_cell.length_a   1.000
_cell.length_b   1.000
_cell.length_c   1.000
_cell.angle_alpha   90.00
_cell.angle_beta   90.00
_cell.angle_gamma   90.00
#
_symmetry.space_group_name_H-M   'P 1'
#
loop_
_entity.id
_entity.type
_entity.pdbx_description
1 polymer ?
#
loop_
_entity_poly.entity_id
_entity_poly.type
_entity_poly.pdbx_seq_one_letter_code
_entity_poly.pdbx_strand_id
1 'polypeptide(L)'
;MTTHAPDASAEDLVTEAVRRAWTDVLGEEPESEEISFFDAGGDSLAAVELIEHLQEQLGRSPRIQDVYRSPSLAGLTTALLIDESAVPAAHHTTGRTVVRFRDADGGRLWVFLPPLSGAVTRYGRMTRLLPLADAVWACETPASLSRQGMRAVADGLAEALIAEGLTGFDEIVLGGYSLGGVFAHEVAGALAARIGHEKVSALLIDPPSPEDPSLTLSHEETFDIFVRVGWRITAREPAAFLDADGTMDFAGIAAAAAEAATLPKNAGADEVEAAWQVYAANAEILTGYAPGRHPDDRRALLRTPRKGESLALAAGEDWTACAPHAVWADVPDPERCWAVPLEHFQLLEPPNDVTIARWLVRTADLIADGRRAG
;
A
#
# COMPACT_ATOMS: atom_id res chain seq x y z
N MET A 1 -11.79 3.73 -34.94
CA MET A 1 -11.60 2.44 -34.26
C MET A 1 -10.11 2.24 -34.12
N THR A 2 -9.53 2.84 -33.08
CA THR A 2 -8.17 2.56 -32.62
C THR A 2 -8.35 1.65 -31.42
N THR A 3 -8.07 0.36 -31.61
CA THR A 3 -7.94 -0.61 -30.53
C THR A 3 -6.78 -0.16 -29.65
N HIS A 4 -7.11 0.39 -28.47
CA HIS A 4 -6.16 0.51 -27.37
C HIS A 4 -5.75 -0.92 -26.99
N ALA A 5 -4.46 -1.23 -27.07
CA ALA A 5 -3.92 -2.43 -26.44
C ALA A 5 -4.22 -2.32 -24.92
N PRO A 6 -4.52 -3.42 -24.22
CA PRO A 6 -4.68 -3.37 -22.77
C PRO A 6 -3.39 -2.82 -22.16
N ASP A 7 -3.51 -1.81 -21.30
CA ASP A 7 -2.38 -1.25 -20.55
C ASP A 7 -1.87 -2.35 -19.62
N ALA A 8 -0.69 -2.88 -19.93
CA ALA A 8 -0.13 -4.03 -19.23
C ALA A 8 0.28 -3.61 -17.81
N SER A 9 -0.16 -4.34 -16.79
CA SER A 9 0.22 -4.05 -15.40
C SER A 9 1.74 -4.18 -15.22
N ALA A 10 2.31 -3.60 -14.15
CA ALA A 10 3.75 -3.76 -13.90
C ALA A 10 4.12 -5.23 -13.68
N GLU A 11 3.20 -6.04 -13.13
CA GLU A 11 3.35 -7.49 -13.05
C GLU A 11 3.40 -8.13 -14.44
N ASP A 12 2.53 -7.73 -15.37
CA ASP A 12 2.55 -8.24 -16.75
C ASP A 12 3.84 -7.84 -17.49
N LEU A 13 4.28 -6.60 -17.32
CA LEU A 13 5.52 -6.10 -17.94
C LEU A 13 6.76 -6.81 -17.39
N VAL A 14 6.84 -7.01 -16.06
CA VAL A 14 7.93 -7.75 -15.45
C VAL A 14 7.86 -9.23 -15.82
N THR A 15 6.67 -9.83 -15.83
CA THR A 15 6.47 -11.22 -16.27
C THR A 15 6.93 -11.42 -17.70
N GLU A 16 6.57 -10.50 -18.59
CA GLU A 16 6.99 -10.54 -19.99
C GLU A 16 8.51 -10.34 -20.13
N ALA A 17 9.11 -9.46 -19.33
CA ALA A 17 10.56 -9.29 -19.31
C ALA A 17 11.28 -10.56 -18.80
N VAL A 18 10.77 -11.19 -17.74
CA VAL A 18 11.30 -12.48 -17.25
C VAL A 18 11.13 -13.57 -18.29
N ARG A 19 9.96 -13.63 -18.94
CA ARG A 19 9.68 -14.58 -20.02
C ARG A 19 10.66 -14.40 -21.18
N ARG A 20 10.92 -13.16 -21.61
CA ARG A 20 11.89 -12.88 -22.67
C ARG A 20 13.32 -13.24 -22.27
N ALA A 21 13.77 -12.77 -21.12
CA ALA A 21 15.11 -13.08 -20.63
C ALA A 21 15.31 -14.60 -20.49
N TRP A 22 14.28 -15.33 -20.05
CA TRP A 22 14.26 -16.79 -20.01
C TRP A 22 14.41 -17.39 -21.41
N THR A 23 13.60 -16.96 -22.37
CA THR A 23 13.65 -17.43 -23.75
C THR A 23 14.99 -17.13 -24.42
N ASP A 24 15.56 -15.97 -24.15
CA ASP A 24 16.86 -15.56 -24.70
C ASP A 24 17.99 -16.47 -24.18
N VAL A 25 17.90 -16.92 -22.93
CA VAL A 25 18.91 -17.77 -22.27
C VAL A 25 18.73 -19.25 -22.60
N LEU A 26 17.50 -19.78 -22.53
CA LEU A 26 17.23 -21.22 -22.73
C LEU A 26 16.82 -21.57 -24.16
N GLY A 27 16.51 -20.58 -24.99
CA GLY A 27 16.09 -20.76 -26.38
C GLY A 27 14.61 -21.14 -26.55
N GLU A 28 13.87 -21.36 -25.46
CA GLU A 28 12.47 -21.76 -25.46
C GLU A 28 11.68 -20.96 -24.41
N GLU A 29 10.40 -20.67 -24.73
CA GLU A 29 9.50 -20.01 -23.78
C GLU A 29 9.11 -20.95 -22.63
N PRO A 30 8.95 -20.44 -21.40
CA PRO A 30 8.47 -21.24 -20.28
C PRO A 30 7.04 -21.76 -20.54
N GLU A 31 6.86 -23.08 -20.43
CA GLU A 31 5.60 -23.77 -20.72
C GLU A 31 4.43 -23.38 -19.78
N SER A 32 4.74 -22.87 -18.60
CA SER A 32 3.76 -22.38 -17.62
C SER A 32 4.39 -21.35 -16.69
N GLU A 33 3.60 -20.66 -15.89
CA GLU A 33 4.12 -19.68 -14.91
C GLU A 33 4.82 -20.35 -13.71
N GLU A 34 4.50 -21.62 -13.44
CA GLU A 34 5.02 -22.40 -12.32
C GLU A 34 6.20 -23.31 -12.70
N ILE A 35 6.57 -23.38 -13.99
CA ILE A 35 7.70 -24.21 -14.41
C ILE A 35 8.99 -23.66 -13.81
N SER A 36 9.79 -24.53 -13.19
CA SER A 36 11.09 -24.19 -12.64
C SER A 36 12.12 -23.98 -13.75
N PHE A 37 12.92 -22.91 -13.65
CA PHE A 37 14.01 -22.59 -14.58
C PHE A 37 14.99 -23.74 -14.76
N PHE A 38 15.28 -24.44 -13.68
CA PHE A 38 16.19 -25.59 -13.70
C PHE A 38 15.55 -26.83 -14.30
N ASP A 39 14.23 -27.01 -14.12
CA ASP A 39 13.52 -28.14 -14.72
C ASP A 39 13.33 -27.95 -16.24
N ALA A 40 13.30 -26.69 -16.70
CA ALA A 40 13.31 -26.30 -18.11
C ALA A 40 14.70 -26.38 -18.76
N GLY A 41 15.72 -26.88 -18.06
CA GLY A 41 17.07 -27.09 -18.60
C GLY A 41 18.09 -25.99 -18.28
N GLY A 42 17.72 -24.99 -17.47
CA GLY A 42 18.66 -23.99 -16.96
C GLY A 42 19.64 -24.58 -15.95
N ASP A 43 20.84 -24.02 -15.90
CA ASP A 43 21.88 -24.34 -14.91
C ASP A 43 22.37 -23.08 -14.19
N SER A 44 23.41 -23.21 -13.38
CA SER A 44 23.97 -22.08 -12.62
C SER A 44 24.55 -20.97 -13.50
N LEU A 45 25.07 -21.30 -14.68
CA LEU A 45 25.64 -20.31 -15.61
C LEU A 45 24.49 -19.59 -16.34
N ALA A 46 23.51 -20.34 -16.82
CA ALA A 46 22.29 -19.79 -17.41
C ALA A 46 21.53 -18.89 -16.43
N ALA A 47 21.51 -19.24 -15.13
CA ALA A 47 20.91 -18.39 -14.10
C ALA A 47 21.63 -17.05 -13.92
N VAL A 48 22.97 -17.01 -14.08
CA VAL A 48 23.74 -15.76 -14.05
C VAL A 48 23.44 -14.93 -15.30
N GLU A 49 23.37 -15.55 -16.48
CA GLU A 49 23.02 -14.87 -17.74
C GLU A 49 21.59 -14.31 -17.70
N LEU A 50 20.65 -15.03 -17.11
CA LEU A 50 19.27 -14.58 -16.88
C LEU A 50 19.23 -13.31 -16.01
N ILE A 51 19.98 -13.32 -14.90
CA ILE A 51 20.09 -12.17 -13.99
C ILE A 51 20.67 -10.95 -14.72
N GLU A 52 21.69 -11.15 -15.57
CA GLU A 52 22.29 -10.07 -16.37
C GLU A 52 21.28 -9.49 -17.38
N HIS A 53 20.55 -10.33 -18.12
CA HIS A 53 19.50 -9.87 -19.05
C HIS A 53 18.42 -9.06 -18.33
N LEU A 54 17.98 -9.53 -17.16
CA LEU A 54 16.99 -8.84 -16.35
C LEU A 54 17.51 -7.47 -15.86
N GLN A 55 18.77 -7.41 -15.44
CA GLN A 55 19.42 -6.16 -15.04
C GLN A 55 19.48 -5.16 -16.19
N GLU A 56 19.79 -5.61 -17.40
CA GLU A 56 19.87 -4.77 -18.60
C GLU A 56 18.48 -4.27 -19.05
N GLN A 57 17.46 -5.15 -19.01
CA GLN A 57 16.11 -4.83 -19.48
C GLN A 57 15.33 -3.97 -18.48
N LEU A 58 15.45 -4.24 -17.18
CA LEU A 58 14.60 -3.65 -16.13
C LEU A 58 15.37 -2.70 -15.19
N GLY A 59 16.69 -2.66 -15.26
CA GLY A 59 17.51 -1.96 -14.27
C GLY A 59 17.47 -2.61 -12.88
N ARG A 60 16.92 -3.83 -12.78
CA ARG A 60 16.73 -4.60 -11.54
C ARG A 60 17.04 -6.07 -11.82
N SER A 61 17.59 -6.76 -10.83
CA SER A 61 17.92 -8.18 -10.93
C SER A 61 17.58 -8.92 -9.64
N PRO A 62 17.09 -10.17 -9.71
CA PRO A 62 16.94 -11.00 -8.53
C PRO A 62 18.33 -11.42 -8.05
N ARG A 63 18.50 -11.69 -6.75
CA ARG A 63 19.73 -12.32 -6.29
C ARG A 63 19.74 -13.75 -6.81
N ILE A 64 20.93 -14.31 -7.03
CA ILE A 64 21.05 -15.73 -7.42
C ILE A 64 20.33 -16.67 -6.43
N GLN A 65 20.27 -16.28 -5.15
CA GLN A 65 19.54 -17.01 -4.11
C GLN A 65 18.02 -17.04 -4.35
N ASP A 66 17.47 -15.94 -4.89
CA ASP A 66 16.06 -15.82 -5.21
C ASP A 66 15.69 -16.72 -6.39
N VAL A 67 16.60 -16.85 -7.38
CA VAL A 67 16.45 -17.81 -8.50
C VAL A 67 16.40 -19.25 -8.00
N TYR A 68 17.22 -19.62 -7.01
CA TYR A 68 17.16 -20.97 -6.43
C TYR A 68 15.95 -21.20 -5.53
N ARG A 69 15.48 -20.16 -4.83
CA ARG A 69 14.38 -20.26 -3.86
C ARG A 69 13.03 -20.33 -4.55
N SER A 70 12.85 -19.54 -5.60
CA SER A 70 11.60 -19.41 -6.36
C SER A 70 11.91 -19.46 -7.86
N PRO A 71 12.33 -20.62 -8.39
CA PRO A 71 12.83 -20.74 -9.77
C PRO A 71 11.75 -20.64 -10.84
N SER A 72 10.48 -20.45 -10.48
CA SER A 72 9.38 -20.35 -11.45
C SER A 72 9.31 -18.99 -12.12
N LEU A 73 8.69 -18.89 -13.29
CA LEU A 73 8.44 -17.61 -13.95
C LEU A 73 7.71 -16.64 -13.00
N ALA A 74 6.60 -17.08 -12.38
CA ALA A 74 5.87 -16.30 -11.38
C ALA A 74 6.73 -15.97 -10.15
N GLY A 75 7.56 -16.92 -9.70
CA GLY A 75 8.48 -16.75 -8.58
C GLY A 75 9.56 -15.70 -8.84
N LEU A 76 10.14 -15.69 -10.03
CA LEU A 76 11.15 -14.75 -10.49
C LEU A 76 10.57 -13.36 -10.76
N THR A 77 9.40 -13.29 -11.40
CA THR A 77 8.62 -12.05 -11.52
C THR A 77 8.40 -11.44 -10.14
N THR A 78 7.91 -12.25 -9.21
CA THR A 78 7.70 -11.84 -7.83
C THR A 78 9.01 -11.36 -7.22
N ALA A 79 10.11 -12.11 -7.29
CA ALA A 79 11.40 -11.70 -6.74
C ALA A 79 11.90 -10.35 -7.30
N LEU A 80 11.68 -10.07 -8.58
CA LEU A 80 12.05 -8.80 -9.22
C LEU A 80 11.17 -7.62 -8.81
N LEU A 81 9.91 -7.89 -8.49
CA LEU A 81 9.01 -6.90 -7.90
C LEU A 81 9.35 -6.65 -6.43
N ILE A 82 10.05 -7.59 -5.77
CA ILE A 82 10.38 -7.56 -4.35
C ILE A 82 11.89 -7.46 -4.10
N ASP A 83 12.44 -6.25 -4.09
CA ASP A 83 13.66 -6.02 -3.30
C ASP A 83 13.30 -5.93 -1.81
N GLU A 84 13.34 -7.06 -1.10
CA GLU A 84 13.13 -7.16 0.36
C GLU A 84 14.20 -6.42 1.17
N SER A 85 15.38 -6.15 0.59
CA SER A 85 16.50 -5.56 1.32
C SER A 85 16.38 -4.04 1.52
N ALA A 86 15.46 -3.40 0.80
CA ALA A 86 15.30 -1.94 0.79
C ALA A 86 13.98 -1.44 1.40
N VAL A 87 13.06 -2.30 1.85
CA VAL A 87 11.83 -1.89 2.54
C VAL A 87 11.98 -2.18 4.03
N PRO A 88 12.14 -1.16 4.89
CA PRO A 88 12.32 -1.40 6.31
C PRO A 88 11.08 -2.06 6.91
N ALA A 89 11.31 -3.08 7.73
CA ALA A 89 10.24 -3.87 8.31
C ALA A 89 9.41 -3.08 9.34
N ALA A 90 10.03 -2.12 10.04
CA ALA A 90 9.31 -1.21 10.93
C ALA A 90 8.67 -0.03 10.20
N HIS A 91 7.52 0.42 10.71
CA HIS A 91 6.85 1.64 10.31
C HIS A 91 7.62 2.85 10.84
N HIS A 92 8.52 3.38 10.02
CA HIS A 92 9.28 4.59 10.33
C HIS A 92 8.92 5.67 9.33
N THR A 93 8.95 6.92 9.80
CA THR A 93 8.79 8.09 8.95
C THR A 93 10.14 8.49 8.37
N THR A 94 10.12 9.04 7.16
CA THR A 94 11.26 9.67 6.50
C THR A 94 11.49 11.10 6.99
N GLY A 95 10.56 11.62 7.80
CA GLY A 95 10.56 13.01 8.29
C GLY A 95 10.05 14.00 7.25
N ARG A 96 9.50 13.52 6.12
CA ARG A 96 8.93 14.33 5.05
C ARG A 96 7.42 14.11 5.00
N THR A 97 6.66 15.19 4.84
CA THR A 97 5.21 15.08 4.63
C THR A 97 4.87 14.33 3.35
N VAL A 98 5.60 14.59 2.25
CA VAL A 98 5.41 13.91 0.95
C VAL A 98 6.68 13.14 0.60
N VAL A 99 6.50 11.86 0.33
CA VAL A 99 7.53 10.90 -0.08
C VAL A 99 7.27 10.50 -1.52
N ARG A 100 8.30 10.55 -2.38
CA ARG A 100 8.21 10.14 -3.77
C ARG A 100 8.85 8.77 -3.93
N PHE A 101 8.02 7.75 -4.19
CA PHE A 101 8.50 6.40 -4.50
C PHE A 101 8.94 6.29 -5.96
N ARG A 102 8.25 7.01 -6.86
CA ARG A 102 8.55 7.07 -8.29
C ARG A 102 8.09 8.41 -8.85
N ASP A 103 8.95 9.05 -9.65
CA ASP A 103 8.61 10.25 -10.42
C ASP A 103 8.25 9.85 -11.86
N ALA A 104 7.38 10.63 -12.50
CA ALA A 104 7.04 10.56 -13.91
C ALA A 104 6.66 11.95 -14.44
N ASP A 105 6.78 12.15 -15.75
CA ASP A 105 6.44 13.41 -16.41
C ASP A 105 4.96 13.41 -16.83
N GLY A 106 4.08 13.93 -15.97
CA GLY A 106 2.63 14.06 -16.26
C GLY A 106 1.87 12.73 -16.21
N GLY A 107 0.69 12.68 -16.84
CA GLY A 107 -0.17 11.49 -16.82
C GLY A 107 -0.85 11.26 -15.47
N ARG A 108 -0.78 10.03 -14.96
CA ARG A 108 -1.41 9.60 -13.70
C ARG A 108 -0.42 9.68 -12.52
N LEU A 109 -0.89 10.25 -11.42
CA LEU A 109 -0.23 10.23 -10.12
C LEU A 109 -1.02 9.40 -9.11
N TRP A 110 -0.38 8.40 -8.54
CA TRP A 110 -0.86 7.70 -7.35
C TRP A 110 -0.36 8.40 -6.09
N VAL A 111 -1.25 8.66 -5.12
CA VAL A 111 -0.89 9.20 -3.81
C VAL A 111 -1.41 8.29 -2.72
N PHE A 112 -0.51 7.67 -1.94
CA PHE A 112 -0.89 6.80 -0.83
C PHE A 112 -0.91 7.53 0.52
N LEU A 113 -2.03 7.47 1.23
CA LEU A 113 -2.23 8.16 2.51
C LEU A 113 -1.92 7.22 3.68
N PRO A 114 -1.37 7.72 4.80
CA PRO A 114 -0.77 6.86 5.81
C PRO A 114 -1.82 6.08 6.62
N PRO A 115 -1.55 4.82 7.00
CA PRO A 115 -2.36 4.10 7.99
C PRO A 115 -2.12 4.66 9.40
N LEU A 116 -2.63 3.97 10.43
CA LEU A 116 -2.54 4.38 11.84
C LEU A 116 -1.12 4.83 12.27
N SER A 117 -0.07 4.18 11.75
CA SER A 117 1.31 4.54 12.06
C SER A 117 1.78 5.91 11.58
N GLY A 118 1.05 6.56 10.66
CA GLY A 118 1.50 7.81 10.05
C GLY A 118 2.66 7.64 9.07
N ALA A 119 3.17 6.43 8.87
CA ALA A 119 4.32 6.10 8.02
C ALA A 119 3.89 5.43 6.72
N VAL A 120 4.69 5.60 5.66
CA VAL A 120 4.39 5.11 4.31
C VAL A 120 5.01 3.75 3.97
N THR A 121 5.82 3.19 4.85
CA THR A 121 6.65 1.99 4.57
C THR A 121 5.83 0.78 4.14
N ARG A 122 4.61 0.63 4.68
CA ARG A 122 3.68 -0.46 4.32
C ARG A 122 3.28 -0.46 2.85
N TYR A 123 3.36 0.68 2.17
CA TYR A 123 3.09 0.77 0.73
C TYR A 123 4.30 0.43 -0.12
N GLY A 124 5.51 0.43 0.43
CA GLY A 124 6.76 0.40 -0.33
C GLY A 124 6.92 -0.79 -1.29
N ARG A 125 6.34 -1.95 -0.95
CA ARG A 125 6.31 -3.12 -1.84
C ARG A 125 5.23 -2.99 -2.91
N MET A 126 3.99 -2.75 -2.50
CA MET A 126 2.83 -2.61 -3.39
C MET A 126 3.02 -1.52 -4.46
N THR A 127 3.66 -0.40 -4.14
CA THR A 127 3.89 0.70 -5.10
C THR A 127 4.80 0.32 -6.27
N ARG A 128 5.60 -0.74 -6.13
CA ARG A 128 6.42 -1.31 -7.20
C ARG A 128 5.61 -2.15 -8.20
N LEU A 129 4.40 -2.54 -7.83
CA LEU A 129 3.46 -3.33 -8.63
C LEU A 129 2.52 -2.45 -9.48
N LEU A 130 2.54 -1.13 -9.28
CA LEU A 130 1.75 -0.17 -10.06
C LEU A 130 2.42 0.14 -11.40
N PRO A 131 1.67 0.51 -12.46
CA PRO A 131 2.19 0.76 -13.80
C PRO A 131 3.42 1.65 -13.80
N LEU A 132 4.48 1.24 -14.52
CA LEU A 132 5.78 1.91 -14.50
C LEU A 132 5.75 3.32 -15.09
N ALA A 133 4.77 3.61 -15.95
CA ALA A 133 4.56 4.92 -16.54
C ALA A 133 4.00 5.95 -15.53
N ASP A 134 3.40 5.49 -14.43
CA ASP A 134 2.74 6.37 -13.46
C ASP A 134 3.71 6.88 -12.41
N ALA A 135 3.50 8.11 -11.95
CA ALA A 135 4.13 8.64 -10.76
C ALA A 135 3.50 8.02 -9.50
N VAL A 136 4.31 7.81 -8.46
CA VAL A 136 3.84 7.25 -7.18
C VAL A 136 4.42 8.02 -6.01
N TRP A 137 3.56 8.75 -5.33
CA TRP A 137 3.85 9.48 -4.10
C TRP A 137 3.09 8.86 -2.92
N ALA A 138 3.49 9.24 -1.72
CA ALA A 138 2.79 8.91 -0.50
C ALA A 138 2.95 10.03 0.52
N CYS A 139 2.01 10.11 1.46
CA CYS A 139 2.04 11.08 2.54
C CYS A 139 2.35 10.40 3.87
N GLU A 140 3.21 11.02 4.66
CA GLU A 140 3.32 10.74 6.09
C GLU A 140 2.44 11.70 6.87
N THR A 141 1.99 11.31 8.07
CA THR A 141 1.33 12.25 8.98
C THR A 141 2.41 13.15 9.58
N PRO A 142 2.47 14.45 9.24
CA PRO A 142 3.48 15.32 9.82
C PRO A 142 3.14 15.60 11.28
N ALA A 143 4.15 15.58 12.15
CA ALA A 143 3.97 15.84 13.58
C ALA A 143 3.30 17.20 13.88
N SER A 144 3.47 18.18 12.99
CA SER A 144 2.82 19.49 13.11
C SER A 144 1.30 19.42 12.98
N LEU A 145 0.74 18.43 12.28
CA LEU A 145 -0.71 18.25 12.10
C LEU A 145 -1.31 17.24 13.11
N SER A 146 -0.48 16.57 13.91
CA SER A 146 -0.95 15.63 14.93
C SER A 146 -1.88 16.33 15.94
N ARG A 147 -2.98 15.66 16.29
CA ARG A 147 -4.05 16.15 17.19
C ARG A 147 -4.79 17.43 16.71
N GLN A 148 -4.60 17.87 15.46
CA GLN A 148 -5.38 18.99 14.91
C GLN A 148 -6.77 18.57 14.38
N GLY A 149 -7.05 17.26 14.36
CA GLY A 149 -8.31 16.69 13.86
C GLY A 149 -8.32 16.45 12.35
N MET A 150 -9.27 15.63 11.90
CA MET A 150 -9.34 15.09 10.53
C MET A 150 -9.25 16.18 9.45
N ARG A 151 -10.06 17.24 9.56
CA ARG A 151 -10.12 18.30 8.55
C ARG A 151 -8.78 19.03 8.40
N ALA A 152 -8.13 19.37 9.50
CA ALA A 152 -6.85 20.08 9.48
C ALA A 152 -5.74 19.20 8.87
N VAL A 153 -5.74 17.90 9.19
CA VAL A 153 -4.82 16.93 8.56
C VAL A 153 -5.09 16.86 7.05
N ALA A 154 -6.35 16.70 6.63
CA ALA A 154 -6.71 16.61 5.22
C ALA A 154 -6.33 17.87 4.42
N ASP A 155 -6.64 19.05 4.95
CA ASP A 155 -6.28 20.34 4.35
C ASP A 155 -4.75 20.51 4.26
N GLY A 156 -4.01 20.20 5.33
CA GLY A 156 -2.56 20.31 5.36
C GLY A 156 -1.85 19.34 4.42
N LEU A 157 -2.34 18.09 4.28
CA LEU A 157 -1.81 17.13 3.31
C LEU A 157 -2.10 17.56 1.86
N ALA A 158 -3.31 18.06 1.59
CA ALA A 158 -3.65 18.60 0.27
C ALA A 158 -2.75 19.79 -0.11
N GLU A 159 -2.49 20.69 0.83
CA GLU A 159 -1.58 21.83 0.63
C GLU A 159 -0.14 21.38 0.36
N ALA A 160 0.37 20.41 1.13
CA ALA A 160 1.70 19.85 0.91
C ALA A 160 1.84 19.21 -0.48
N LEU A 161 0.84 18.44 -0.92
CA LEU A 161 0.84 17.81 -2.24
C LEU A 161 0.81 18.85 -3.38
N ILE A 162 -0.01 19.89 -3.25
CA ILE A 162 -0.06 20.99 -4.23
C ILE A 162 1.29 21.72 -4.28
N ALA A 163 1.91 21.99 -3.14
CA ALA A 163 3.23 22.63 -3.07
C ALA A 163 4.34 21.79 -3.74
N GLU A 164 4.22 20.46 -3.72
CA GLU A 164 5.12 19.52 -4.40
C GLU A 164 4.87 19.41 -5.92
N GLY A 165 3.85 20.08 -6.45
CA GLY A 165 3.57 20.15 -7.89
C GLY A 165 2.54 19.15 -8.41
N LEU A 166 1.70 18.58 -7.53
CA LEU A 166 0.64 17.63 -7.91
C LEU A 166 -0.29 18.14 -9.03
N THR A 167 -0.48 19.46 -9.16
CA THR A 167 -1.34 20.05 -10.20
C THR A 167 -0.83 19.88 -11.63
N GLY A 168 0.43 19.46 -11.81
CA GLY A 168 1.00 19.13 -13.11
C GLY A 168 0.53 17.81 -13.71
N PHE A 169 -0.17 16.97 -12.94
CA PHE A 169 -0.69 15.69 -13.42
C PHE A 169 -2.11 15.83 -14.00
N ASP A 170 -2.42 14.92 -14.92
CA ASP A 170 -3.72 14.86 -15.61
C ASP A 170 -4.76 14.14 -14.75
N GLU A 171 -4.34 13.05 -14.10
CA GLU A 171 -5.16 12.23 -13.21
C GLU A 171 -4.46 12.02 -11.87
N ILE A 172 -5.22 12.14 -10.78
CA ILE A 172 -4.72 12.00 -9.41
C ILE A 172 -5.58 10.96 -8.69
N VAL A 173 -4.96 9.85 -8.32
CA VAL A 173 -5.61 8.72 -7.64
C VAL A 173 -5.12 8.63 -6.21
N LEU A 174 -5.99 8.94 -5.25
CA LEU A 174 -5.70 8.89 -3.82
C LEU A 174 -6.01 7.45 -3.34
N GLY A 175 -5.03 6.74 -2.82
CA GLY A 175 -5.21 5.39 -2.28
C GLY A 175 -4.89 5.34 -0.79
N GLY A 176 -5.57 4.49 -0.03
CA GLY A 176 -5.18 4.32 1.37
C GLY A 176 -5.75 3.10 2.04
N TYR A 177 -4.91 2.45 2.84
CA TYR A 177 -5.24 1.30 3.67
C TYR A 177 -5.62 1.73 5.08
N SER A 178 -6.69 1.12 5.62
CA SER A 178 -7.16 1.36 6.98
C SER A 178 -7.46 2.86 7.18
N LEU A 179 -6.90 3.49 8.21
CA LEU A 179 -7.01 4.94 8.41
C LEU A 179 -6.62 5.76 7.16
N GLY A 180 -5.67 5.25 6.37
CA GLY A 180 -5.30 5.86 5.10
C GLY A 180 -6.46 5.97 4.11
N GLY A 181 -7.40 5.03 4.12
CA GLY A 181 -8.61 5.11 3.27
C GLY A 181 -9.54 6.24 3.70
N VAL A 182 -9.64 6.51 5.00
CA VAL A 182 -10.36 7.67 5.53
C VAL A 182 -9.68 8.98 5.11
N PHE A 183 -8.35 9.03 5.23
CA PHE A 183 -7.58 10.17 4.73
C PHE A 183 -7.71 10.34 3.22
N ALA A 184 -7.70 9.27 2.44
CA ALA A 184 -7.87 9.34 0.99
C ALA A 184 -9.18 10.03 0.61
N HIS A 185 -10.28 9.68 1.31
CA HIS A 185 -11.58 10.31 1.13
C HIS A 185 -11.57 11.82 1.42
N GLU A 186 -11.03 12.22 2.57
CA GLU A 186 -11.04 13.62 3.02
C GLU A 186 -10.05 14.47 2.24
N VAL A 187 -8.84 13.96 1.96
CA VAL A 187 -7.83 14.65 1.15
C VAL A 187 -8.34 14.79 -0.29
N ALA A 188 -8.99 13.78 -0.86
CA ALA A 188 -9.63 13.91 -2.17
C ALA A 188 -10.68 15.03 -2.18
N GLY A 189 -11.49 15.12 -1.12
CA GLY A 189 -12.41 16.24 -0.91
C GLY A 189 -11.73 17.61 -0.87
N ALA A 190 -10.66 17.72 -0.08
CA ALA A 190 -9.89 18.94 0.09
C ALA A 190 -9.17 19.37 -1.20
N LEU A 191 -8.62 18.41 -1.97
CA LEU A 191 -8.01 18.64 -3.27
C LEU A 191 -9.05 19.06 -4.30
N ALA A 192 -10.15 18.32 -4.42
CA ALA A 192 -11.18 18.59 -5.42
C ALA A 192 -11.78 20.00 -5.26
N ALA A 193 -11.95 20.48 -4.02
CA ALA A 193 -12.37 21.85 -3.74
C ALA A 193 -11.37 22.94 -4.21
N ARG A 194 -10.09 22.58 -4.40
CA ARG A 194 -9.00 23.48 -4.80
C ARG A 194 -8.65 23.37 -6.28
N ILE A 195 -8.74 22.18 -6.88
CA ILE A 195 -8.21 21.91 -8.23
C ILE A 195 -9.21 21.29 -9.21
N GLY A 196 -10.46 21.07 -8.81
CA GLY A 196 -11.49 20.43 -9.64
C GLY A 196 -11.73 18.97 -9.28
N HIS A 197 -12.97 18.52 -9.40
CA HIS A 197 -13.39 17.16 -9.01
C HIS A 197 -13.00 16.12 -10.07
N GLU A 198 -13.00 16.50 -11.34
CA GLU A 198 -12.76 15.63 -12.49
C GLU A 198 -11.38 14.97 -12.49
N LYS A 199 -10.38 15.58 -11.85
CA LYS A 199 -9.00 15.07 -11.78
C LYS A 199 -8.75 14.12 -10.62
N VAL A 200 -9.63 14.08 -9.61
CA VAL A 200 -9.33 13.46 -8.32
C VAL A 200 -10.25 12.28 -8.07
N SER A 201 -9.67 11.10 -7.85
CA SER A 201 -10.38 9.90 -7.40
C SER A 201 -9.83 9.39 -6.08
N ALA A 202 -10.62 8.61 -5.34
CA ALA A 202 -10.19 7.99 -4.09
C ALA A 202 -10.53 6.50 -4.03
N LEU A 203 -9.54 5.67 -3.71
CA LEU A 203 -9.62 4.22 -3.58
C LEU A 203 -9.36 3.84 -2.12
N LEU A 204 -10.43 3.43 -1.43
CA LEU A 204 -10.42 3.14 -0.01
C LEU A 204 -10.20 1.64 0.19
N ILE A 205 -9.10 1.26 0.85
CA ILE A 205 -8.76 -0.13 1.14
C ILE A 205 -9.04 -0.39 2.62
N ASP A 206 -10.15 -1.07 2.87
CA ASP A 206 -10.67 -1.50 4.17
C ASP A 206 -10.62 -0.41 5.25
N PRO A 207 -11.24 0.77 4.99
CA PRO A 207 -11.25 1.88 5.93
C PRO A 207 -12.07 1.53 7.19
N PRO A 208 -11.60 1.91 8.39
CA PRO A 208 -12.40 1.80 9.60
C PRO A 208 -13.67 2.64 9.50
N SER A 209 -14.75 2.18 10.14
CA SER A 209 -15.98 2.96 10.29
C SER A 209 -15.88 3.84 11.53
N PRO A 210 -16.02 5.19 11.44
CA PRO A 210 -16.01 6.09 12.60
C PRO A 210 -17.16 5.84 13.58
N GLU A 211 -18.26 5.25 13.10
CA GLU A 211 -19.41 4.88 13.92
C GLU A 211 -19.26 3.52 14.61
N ASP A 212 -18.19 2.76 14.32
CA ASP A 212 -17.97 1.46 14.95
C ASP A 212 -17.23 1.63 16.29
N PRO A 213 -17.91 1.40 17.44
CA PRO A 213 -17.29 1.56 18.75
C PRO A 213 -16.12 0.59 18.98
N SER A 214 -16.08 -0.52 18.24
CA SER A 214 -14.99 -1.51 18.35
C SER A 214 -13.67 -1.03 17.73
N LEU A 215 -13.69 0.09 16.99
CA LEU A 215 -12.52 0.71 16.37
C LEU A 215 -12.02 1.93 17.14
N THR A 216 -12.67 2.32 18.25
CA THR A 216 -12.10 3.26 19.20
C THR A 216 -11.08 2.53 20.06
N LEU A 217 -9.82 2.58 19.63
CA LEU A 217 -8.72 1.91 20.31
C LEU A 217 -8.46 2.56 21.67
N SER A 218 -8.39 1.75 22.73
CA SER A 218 -7.84 2.21 24.01
C SER A 218 -6.36 2.54 23.86
N HIS A 219 -5.83 3.29 24.83
CA HIS A 219 -4.40 3.59 24.89
C HIS A 219 -3.53 2.32 24.92
N GLU A 220 -3.98 1.28 25.64
CA GLU A 220 -3.31 -0.01 25.75
C GLU A 220 -3.32 -0.78 24.43
N GLU A 221 -4.48 -0.89 23.77
CA GLU A 221 -4.57 -1.54 22.45
C GLU A 221 -3.73 -0.80 21.40
N THR A 222 -3.76 0.53 21.43
CA THR A 222 -2.93 1.37 20.55
C THR A 222 -1.44 1.08 20.76
N PHE A 223 -1.01 0.92 22.00
CA PHE A 223 0.37 0.59 22.35
C PHE A 223 0.76 -0.84 21.94
N ASP A 224 -0.13 -1.82 22.11
CA ASP A 224 0.10 -3.20 21.66
C ASP A 224 0.31 -3.25 20.14
N ILE A 225 -0.55 -2.59 19.37
CA ILE A 225 -0.43 -2.53 17.91
C ILE A 225 0.85 -1.77 17.51
N PHE A 226 1.20 -0.69 18.20
CA PHE A 226 2.45 0.03 17.96
C PHE A 226 3.68 -0.88 18.09
N VAL A 227 3.80 -1.63 19.18
CA VAL A 227 4.94 -2.53 19.43
C VAL A 227 4.94 -3.72 18.45
N ARG A 228 3.81 -4.43 18.31
CA ARG A 228 3.74 -5.68 17.56
C ARG A 228 3.67 -5.50 16.06
N VAL A 229 2.90 -4.51 15.59
CA VAL A 229 2.68 -4.27 14.16
C VAL A 229 3.57 -3.14 13.65
N GLY A 230 3.62 -2.03 14.39
CA GLY A 230 4.43 -0.87 14.00
C GLY A 230 5.93 -1.17 14.00
N TRP A 231 6.44 -1.75 15.08
CA TRP A 231 7.87 -2.05 15.25
C TRP A 231 8.24 -3.52 15.03
N ARG A 232 7.23 -4.37 14.75
CA ARG A 232 7.39 -5.80 14.49
C ARG A 232 8.13 -6.56 15.60
N ILE A 233 7.94 -6.13 16.84
CA ILE A 233 8.51 -6.78 18.02
C ILE A 233 7.53 -7.87 18.47
N THR A 234 7.90 -9.14 18.20
CA THR A 234 7.07 -10.31 18.56
C THR A 234 7.67 -11.16 19.67
N ALA A 235 8.98 -11.01 19.94
CA ALA A 235 9.70 -11.79 20.92
C ALA A 235 9.47 -11.35 22.38
N ARG A 236 8.85 -10.17 22.59
CA ARG A 236 8.57 -9.59 23.90
C ARG A 236 7.14 -9.09 23.95
N GLU A 237 6.50 -9.27 25.10
CA GLU A 237 5.16 -8.73 25.35
C GLU A 237 5.22 -7.20 25.53
N PRO A 238 4.25 -6.42 25.01
CA PRO A 238 4.28 -4.96 25.12
C PRO A 238 4.36 -4.44 26.56
N ALA A 239 3.76 -5.14 27.51
CA ALA A 239 3.86 -4.81 28.94
C ALA A 239 5.30 -4.81 29.49
N ALA A 240 6.26 -5.47 28.81
CA ALA A 240 7.67 -5.43 29.19
C ALA A 240 8.35 -4.09 28.87
N PHE A 241 7.71 -3.22 28.09
CA PHE A 241 8.19 -1.88 27.74
C PHE A 241 7.46 -0.79 28.54
N LEU A 242 6.80 -1.16 29.63
CA LEU A 242 6.15 -0.24 30.55
C LEU A 242 6.83 -0.30 31.91
N ASP A 243 7.18 0.87 32.43
CA ASP A 243 7.65 1.02 33.80
C ASP A 243 6.53 0.79 34.81
N ALA A 244 6.87 0.67 36.09
CA ALA A 244 5.91 0.42 37.17
C ALA A 244 4.83 1.51 37.31
N ASP A 245 5.09 2.72 36.81
CA ASP A 245 4.14 3.84 36.79
C ASP A 245 3.39 3.98 35.44
N GLY A 246 3.65 3.08 34.48
CA GLY A 246 3.06 3.09 33.14
C GLY A 246 3.80 3.95 32.12
N THR A 247 4.95 4.53 32.48
CA THR A 247 5.82 5.24 31.53
C THR A 247 6.38 4.26 30.48
N MET A 248 6.45 4.69 29.22
CA MET A 248 6.96 3.85 28.13
C MET A 248 8.49 3.88 28.05
N ASP A 249 9.11 2.71 28.00
CA ASP A 249 10.55 2.54 27.78
C ASP A 249 10.87 2.53 26.27
N PHE A 250 10.93 3.72 25.66
CA PHE A 250 11.26 3.86 24.24
C PHE A 250 12.68 3.37 23.90
N ALA A 251 13.62 3.44 24.85
CA ALA A 251 14.97 2.91 24.65
C ALA A 251 14.96 1.37 24.58
N GLY A 252 14.17 0.72 25.44
CA GLY A 252 13.94 -0.72 25.40
C GLY A 252 13.26 -1.17 24.11
N ILE A 253 12.27 -0.42 23.61
CA ILE A 253 11.61 -0.68 22.32
C ILE A 253 12.61 -0.58 21.18
N ALA A 254 13.41 0.50 21.14
CA ALA A 254 14.45 0.67 20.12
C ALA A 254 15.47 -0.48 20.15
N ALA A 255 15.92 -0.89 21.34
CA ALA A 255 16.84 -2.02 21.49
C ALA A 255 16.22 -3.33 21.00
N ALA A 256 14.96 -3.62 21.35
CA ALA A 256 14.26 -4.82 20.90
C ALA A 256 14.02 -4.84 19.38
N ALA A 257 13.69 -3.69 18.78
CA ALA A 257 13.57 -3.57 17.32
C ALA A 257 14.92 -3.75 16.62
N ALA A 258 16.02 -3.28 17.21
CA ALA A 258 17.38 -3.52 16.70
C ALA A 258 17.75 -5.01 16.75
N GLU A 259 17.47 -5.69 17.87
CA GLU A 259 17.64 -7.14 18.00
C GLU A 259 16.83 -7.93 16.96
N ALA A 260 15.61 -7.47 16.66
CA ALA A 260 14.75 -8.07 15.64
C ALA A 260 15.16 -7.72 14.20
N ALA A 261 16.20 -6.90 14.00
CA ALA A 261 16.61 -6.34 12.71
C ALA A 261 15.48 -5.60 11.97
N THR A 262 14.51 -5.04 12.71
CA THR A 262 13.38 -4.26 12.17
C THR A 262 13.67 -2.76 12.17
N LEU A 263 14.65 -2.34 12.96
CA LEU A 263 15.07 -0.95 13.11
C LEU A 263 15.72 -0.40 11.82
N PRO A 264 15.32 0.79 11.34
CA PRO A 264 16.07 1.50 10.32
C PRO A 264 17.49 1.83 10.82
N LYS A 265 18.46 1.92 9.90
CA LYS A 265 19.81 2.37 10.24
C LYS A 265 19.75 3.76 10.90
N ASN A 266 20.28 3.86 12.12
CA ASN A 266 20.40 5.08 12.94
C ASN A 266 19.16 5.53 13.74
N ALA A 267 18.05 4.77 13.75
CA ALA A 267 16.95 5.10 14.65
C ALA A 267 17.31 4.76 16.12
N GLY A 268 16.79 5.54 17.06
CA GLY A 268 16.98 5.37 18.50
C GLY A 268 15.67 5.64 19.26
N ALA A 269 15.77 5.93 20.55
CA ALA A 269 14.61 6.15 21.41
C ALA A 269 13.75 7.34 20.96
N ASP A 270 14.39 8.44 20.51
CA ASP A 270 13.73 9.66 20.08
C ASP A 270 12.82 9.41 18.86
N GLU A 271 13.27 8.60 17.89
CA GLU A 271 12.46 8.22 16.73
C GLU A 271 11.28 7.32 17.12
N VAL A 272 11.48 6.39 18.07
CA VAL A 272 10.39 5.57 18.61
C VAL A 272 9.35 6.45 19.30
N GLU A 273 9.79 7.39 20.14
CA GLU A 273 8.90 8.33 20.81
C GLU A 273 8.13 9.19 19.81
N ALA A 274 8.80 9.75 18.80
CA ALA A 274 8.15 10.55 17.76
C ALA A 274 7.10 9.74 16.98
N ALA A 275 7.41 8.49 16.63
CA ALA A 275 6.47 7.59 15.98
C ALA A 275 5.26 7.31 16.88
N TRP A 276 5.48 7.09 18.18
CA TRP A 276 4.40 6.89 19.14
C TRP A 276 3.44 8.09 19.22
N GLN A 277 3.97 9.31 19.25
CA GLN A 277 3.11 10.52 19.30
C GLN A 277 2.18 10.62 18.09
N VAL A 278 2.68 10.28 16.90
CA VAL A 278 1.86 10.23 15.68
C VAL A 278 0.83 9.11 15.77
N TYR A 279 1.24 7.93 16.23
CA TYR A 279 0.37 6.76 16.40
C TYR A 279 -0.82 7.06 17.33
N ALA A 280 -0.54 7.61 18.51
CA ALA A 280 -1.54 7.97 19.51
C ALA A 280 -2.49 9.06 18.99
N ALA A 281 -1.95 10.09 18.32
CA ALA A 281 -2.77 11.13 17.72
C ALA A 281 -3.70 10.60 16.61
N ASN A 282 -3.22 9.66 15.79
CA ASN A 282 -4.01 9.03 14.75
C ASN A 282 -5.06 8.06 15.31
N ALA A 283 -4.80 7.39 16.44
CA ALA A 283 -5.80 6.56 17.11
C ALA A 283 -7.02 7.39 17.59
N GLU A 284 -6.78 8.63 18.00
CA GLU A 284 -7.81 9.55 18.47
C GLU A 284 -8.58 10.23 17.33
N ILE A 285 -8.07 10.24 16.09
CA ILE A 285 -8.54 11.13 15.02
C ILE A 285 -9.97 10.84 14.53
N LEU A 286 -10.43 9.60 14.70
CA LEU A 286 -11.79 9.19 14.33
C LEU A 286 -12.81 9.50 15.44
N THR A 287 -12.37 9.91 16.63
CA THR A 287 -13.26 10.22 17.75
C THR A 287 -14.14 11.41 17.41
N GLY A 288 -15.44 11.16 17.28
CA GLY A 288 -16.42 12.20 16.90
C GLY A 288 -16.30 12.69 15.46
N TYR A 289 -15.56 11.99 14.61
CA TYR A 289 -15.47 12.28 13.18
C TYR A 289 -16.69 11.72 12.44
N ALA A 290 -17.25 12.54 11.54
CA ALA A 290 -18.28 12.16 10.61
C ALA A 290 -17.78 12.43 9.18
N PRO A 291 -17.80 11.43 8.27
CA PRO A 291 -17.31 11.62 6.91
C PRO A 291 -18.02 12.72 6.15
N GLY A 292 -17.25 13.52 5.41
CA GLY A 292 -17.79 14.51 4.48
C GLY A 292 -18.61 13.83 3.37
N ARG A 293 -19.73 14.46 2.98
CA ARG A 293 -20.46 14.07 1.78
C ARG A 293 -19.82 14.73 0.57
N HIS A 294 -19.58 13.97 -0.47
CA HIS A 294 -19.06 14.49 -1.73
C HIS A 294 -20.02 14.13 -2.87
N PRO A 295 -20.33 15.08 -3.75
CA PRO A 295 -21.35 14.90 -4.77
C PRO A 295 -20.92 14.02 -5.96
N ASP A 296 -19.70 13.48 -5.96
CA ASP A 296 -19.07 12.85 -7.11
C ASP A 296 -18.79 11.36 -6.88
N ASP A 297 -19.00 10.56 -7.92
CA ASP A 297 -18.98 9.10 -7.92
C ASP A 297 -17.57 8.48 -7.98
N ARG A 298 -16.51 9.30 -8.06
CA ARG A 298 -15.10 8.92 -8.26
C ARG A 298 -14.43 8.28 -7.02
N ARG A 299 -15.22 7.57 -6.21
CA ARG A 299 -14.80 6.84 -5.02
C ARG A 299 -15.09 5.36 -5.19
N ALA A 300 -14.17 4.53 -4.74
CA ALA A 300 -14.34 3.09 -4.70
C ALA A 300 -13.84 2.50 -3.38
N LEU A 301 -14.45 1.38 -2.99
CA LEU A 301 -14.20 0.72 -1.72
C LEU A 301 -13.85 -0.75 -1.95
N LEU A 302 -12.76 -1.19 -1.36
CA LEU A 302 -12.45 -2.60 -1.11
C LEU A 302 -12.56 -2.85 0.38
N ARG A 303 -13.21 -3.93 0.82
CA ARG A 303 -13.28 -4.31 2.24
C ARG A 303 -12.93 -5.76 2.48
N THR A 304 -12.61 -6.09 3.72
CA THR A 304 -12.49 -7.48 4.17
C THR A 304 -13.86 -8.04 4.61
N PRO A 305 -13.97 -9.36 4.82
CA PRO A 305 -15.16 -9.96 5.43
C PRO A 305 -15.31 -9.47 6.88
N ARG A 306 -16.56 -9.34 7.33
CA ARG A 306 -16.83 -9.16 8.77
C ARG A 306 -16.74 -10.47 9.51
N LYS A 307 -16.63 -10.39 10.84
CA LYS A 307 -16.68 -11.56 11.71
C LYS A 307 -17.95 -12.39 11.44
N GLY A 308 -17.75 -13.61 10.97
CA GLY A 308 -18.84 -14.55 10.64
C GLY A 308 -19.45 -14.38 9.24
N GLU A 309 -18.93 -13.44 8.43
CA GLU A 309 -19.28 -13.32 7.02
C GLU A 309 -18.45 -14.30 6.18
N SER A 310 -19.09 -14.95 5.21
CA SER A 310 -18.41 -15.79 4.22
C SER A 310 -18.58 -15.16 2.83
N LEU A 311 -17.47 -14.92 2.14
CA LEU A 311 -17.47 -14.39 0.78
C LEU A 311 -17.38 -15.54 -0.23
N ALA A 312 -18.26 -15.51 -1.24
CA ALA A 312 -18.18 -16.41 -2.37
C ALA A 312 -17.50 -15.67 -3.54
N LEU A 313 -16.41 -16.22 -4.06
CA LEU A 313 -15.73 -15.72 -5.24
C LEU A 313 -16.13 -16.52 -6.47
N ALA A 314 -16.24 -15.84 -7.62
CA ALA A 314 -16.29 -16.51 -8.90
C ALA A 314 -14.93 -17.15 -9.23
N ALA A 315 -14.93 -18.20 -10.05
CA ALA A 315 -13.70 -18.89 -10.40
C ALA A 315 -12.73 -17.94 -11.12
N GLY A 316 -11.52 -17.77 -10.56
CA GLY A 316 -10.48 -16.90 -11.11
C GLY A 316 -10.61 -15.42 -10.75
N GLU A 317 -11.60 -15.01 -9.96
CA GLU A 317 -11.68 -13.64 -9.43
C GLU A 317 -11.07 -13.57 -8.03
N ASP A 318 -10.34 -12.50 -7.74
CA ASP A 318 -9.74 -12.26 -6.42
C ASP A 318 -10.69 -11.54 -5.44
N TRP A 319 -11.70 -10.84 -5.96
CA TRP A 319 -12.68 -10.09 -5.17
C TRP A 319 -14.08 -10.22 -5.78
N THR A 320 -15.11 -9.93 -4.99
CA THR A 320 -16.51 -9.96 -5.42
C THR A 320 -17.20 -8.63 -5.14
N ALA A 321 -18.18 -8.26 -5.96
CA ALA A 321 -19.04 -7.12 -5.67
C ALA A 321 -19.75 -7.32 -4.31
N CYS A 322 -19.92 -6.23 -3.56
CA CYS A 322 -20.59 -6.28 -2.27
C CYS A 322 -21.35 -4.98 -1.98
N ALA A 323 -22.31 -5.03 -1.04
CA ALA A 323 -22.96 -3.81 -0.59
C ALA A 323 -21.98 -2.96 0.25
N PRO A 324 -21.92 -1.63 0.05
CA PRO A 324 -21.20 -0.75 0.95
C PRO A 324 -21.89 -0.74 2.32
N HIS A 325 -21.14 -0.46 3.40
CA HIS A 325 -21.62 -0.64 4.77
C HIS A 325 -21.36 0.58 5.66
N ALA A 326 -22.22 0.76 6.68
CA ALA A 326 -22.14 1.80 7.70
C ALA A 326 -21.98 3.21 7.08
N VAL A 327 -21.11 4.04 7.66
CA VAL A 327 -20.79 5.38 7.17
C VAL A 327 -20.32 5.43 5.71
N TRP A 328 -19.80 4.32 5.19
CA TRP A 328 -19.30 4.23 3.83
C TRP A 328 -20.39 3.86 2.83
N ALA A 329 -21.64 3.63 3.28
CA ALA A 329 -22.78 3.34 2.40
C ALA A 329 -23.11 4.51 1.45
N ASP A 330 -22.86 5.74 1.88
CA ASP A 330 -23.16 6.97 1.14
C ASP A 330 -21.93 7.55 0.42
N VAL A 331 -20.80 6.83 0.39
CA VAL A 331 -19.49 7.39 -0.04
C VAL A 331 -19.11 7.00 -1.48
N PRO A 332 -19.00 5.72 -1.87
CA PRO A 332 -18.85 5.32 -3.26
C PRO A 332 -20.22 5.08 -3.92
N ASP A 333 -20.25 5.04 -5.25
CA ASP A 333 -21.34 4.39 -5.98
C ASP A 333 -21.45 2.93 -5.49
N PRO A 334 -22.64 2.40 -5.17
CA PRO A 334 -22.81 0.99 -4.78
C PRO A 334 -22.20 -0.02 -5.76
N GLU A 335 -22.09 0.34 -7.04
CA GLU A 335 -21.45 -0.48 -8.08
C GLU A 335 -19.90 -0.43 -8.02
N ARG A 336 -19.31 0.39 -7.14
CA ARG A 336 -17.86 0.54 -6.93
C ARG A 336 -17.42 0.05 -5.55
N CYS A 337 -18.07 -1.01 -5.07
CA CYS A 337 -17.79 -1.63 -3.78
C CYS A 337 -17.50 -3.12 -3.95
N TRP A 338 -16.35 -3.55 -3.46
CA TRP A 338 -15.89 -4.94 -3.54
C TRP A 338 -15.43 -5.46 -2.19
N ALA A 339 -15.44 -6.79 -2.06
CA ALA A 339 -14.92 -7.50 -0.92
C ALA A 339 -13.89 -8.54 -1.36
N VAL A 340 -12.80 -8.65 -0.60
CA VAL A 340 -11.71 -9.61 -0.81
C VAL A 340 -11.64 -10.55 0.39
N PRO A 341 -11.45 -11.88 0.22
CA PRO A 341 -11.46 -12.85 1.33
C PRO A 341 -10.13 -12.89 2.08
N LEU A 342 -9.67 -11.72 2.51
CA LEU A 342 -8.44 -11.52 3.28
C LEU A 342 -8.78 -10.86 4.61
N GLU A 343 -7.94 -11.06 5.61
CA GLU A 343 -8.03 -10.32 6.87
C GLU A 343 -7.37 -8.93 6.76
N HIS A 344 -7.78 -8.00 7.63
CA HIS A 344 -7.35 -6.60 7.59
C HIS A 344 -5.82 -6.45 7.50
N PHE A 345 -5.08 -7.13 8.37
CA PHE A 345 -3.61 -7.03 8.42
C PHE A 345 -2.89 -7.81 7.32
N GLN A 346 -3.60 -8.59 6.51
CA GLN A 346 -3.02 -9.37 5.41
C GLN A 346 -3.01 -8.61 4.08
N LEU A 347 -3.86 -7.59 3.90
CA LEU A 347 -4.10 -6.94 2.60
C LEU A 347 -2.83 -6.45 1.90
N LEU A 348 -1.93 -5.80 2.64
CA LEU A 348 -0.67 -5.25 2.09
C LEU A 348 0.55 -6.12 2.38
N GLU A 349 0.34 -7.34 2.88
CA GLU A 349 1.42 -8.30 3.11
C GLU A 349 1.57 -9.23 1.90
N PRO A 350 2.80 -9.67 1.57
CA PRO A 350 3.00 -10.69 0.56
C PRO A 350 2.23 -11.99 0.81
N PRO A 351 1.67 -12.64 -0.24
CA PRO A 351 1.58 -12.19 -1.64
C PRO A 351 0.35 -11.33 -1.96
N ASN A 352 -0.45 -10.95 -0.97
CA ASN A 352 -1.77 -10.34 -1.15
C ASN A 352 -1.74 -8.92 -1.73
N ASP A 353 -0.67 -8.18 -1.49
CA ASP A 353 -0.46 -6.85 -2.09
C ASP A 353 -0.46 -6.86 -3.63
N VAL A 354 -0.20 -8.01 -4.27
CA VAL A 354 -0.37 -8.23 -5.72
C VAL A 354 -1.84 -8.14 -6.09
N THR A 355 -2.70 -8.85 -5.36
CA THR A 355 -4.16 -8.74 -5.49
C THR A 355 -4.63 -7.29 -5.28
N ILE A 356 -4.09 -6.59 -4.28
CA ILE A 356 -4.47 -5.20 -4.02
C ILE A 356 -3.99 -4.25 -5.12
N ALA A 357 -2.78 -4.43 -5.64
CA ALA A 357 -2.28 -3.66 -6.77
C ALA A 357 -3.15 -3.87 -8.02
N ARG A 358 -3.53 -5.12 -8.32
CA ARG A 358 -4.45 -5.44 -9.43
C ARG A 358 -5.82 -4.79 -9.24
N TRP A 359 -6.36 -4.79 -8.01
CA TRP A 359 -7.60 -4.09 -7.71
C TRP A 359 -7.47 -2.58 -7.92
N LEU A 360 -6.40 -1.96 -7.43
CA LEU A 360 -6.14 -0.53 -7.56
C LEU A 360 -6.15 -0.09 -9.03
N VAL A 361 -5.35 -0.75 -9.87
CA VAL A 361 -5.21 -0.41 -11.31
C VAL A 361 -6.55 -0.57 -12.03
N ARG A 362 -7.19 -1.74 -11.91
CA ARG A 362 -8.50 -2.01 -12.55
C ARG A 362 -9.53 -0.97 -12.16
N THR A 363 -9.55 -0.58 -10.88
CA THR A 363 -10.55 0.35 -10.34
C THR A 363 -10.29 1.79 -10.77
N ALA A 364 -9.03 2.22 -10.80
CA ALA A 364 -8.67 3.53 -11.32
C ALA A 364 -9.11 3.67 -12.79
N ASP A 365 -8.84 2.68 -13.63
CA ASP A 365 -9.23 2.69 -15.05
C ASP A 365 -10.76 2.70 -15.23
N LEU A 366 -11.49 1.94 -14.41
CA LEU A 366 -12.96 1.97 -14.40
C LEU A 366 -13.51 3.38 -14.09
N ILE A 367 -12.91 4.09 -13.14
CA ILE A 367 -13.29 5.46 -12.77
C ILE A 367 -12.89 6.48 -13.84
N ALA A 368 -11.72 6.32 -14.45
CA ALA A 368 -11.23 7.17 -15.54
C ALA A 368 -12.15 7.10 -16.77
N ASP A 369 -12.59 5.90 -17.14
CA ASP A 369 -13.44 5.67 -18.31
C ASP A 369 -14.92 6.03 -18.10
N GLY A 370 -15.32 6.40 -16.89
CA GLY A 370 -16.72 6.64 -16.54
C GLY A 370 -17.61 5.39 -16.65
N ARG A 371 -17.00 4.19 -16.61
CA ARG A 371 -17.73 2.91 -16.69
C ARG A 371 -18.26 2.51 -15.31
N ARG A 372 -19.39 1.80 -15.34
CA ARG A 372 -20.04 1.14 -14.20
C ARG A 372 -19.61 -0.33 -14.15
N ALA A 373 -19.45 -0.91 -12.96
CA ALA A 373 -19.08 -2.32 -12.84
C ALA A 373 -20.21 -3.19 -13.42
N GLY A 374 -19.90 -3.96 -14.46
CA GLY A 374 -20.80 -4.91 -15.10
C GLY A 374 -20.77 -6.27 -14.46
#